data_AF-A0A960D6H5-F1
#
_entry.id   AF-A0A960D6H5-F1
#
_cell.length_a   1.000
_cell.length_b   1.000
_cell.length_c   1.000
_cell.angle_alpha   90.00
_cell.angle_beta   90.00
_cell.angle_gamma   90.00
#
_symmetry.space_group_name_H-M   'P 1'
#
loop_
_entity.id
_entity.type
_entity.pdbx_description
1 polymer ?
#
loop_
_entity_poly.entity_id
_entity_poly.type
_entity_poly.pdbx_seq_one_letter_code
_entity_poly.pdbx_strand_id
1 'polypeptide(L)' 'MTTEMLHRIQFGLTISFHFIFPPMSLGVGLILVILGIKSVRTGDPKWRQLSLFWVRIYGLIFAMGIATGIVQEFQFG' A
#
# COMPACT_ATOMS: atom_id res chain seq x y z
N MET A 1 9.14 -20.35 -26.09
CA MET A 1 8.56 -19.02 -25.77
C MET A 1 9.42 -17.96 -26.45
N THR A 2 8.83 -16.93 -27.06
CA THR A 2 9.58 -15.78 -27.58
C THR A 2 10.04 -14.88 -26.44
N THR A 3 11.12 -14.13 -26.63
CA THR A 3 11.59 -13.11 -25.67
C THR A 3 10.48 -12.10 -25.38
N GLU A 4 9.77 -11.64 -26.41
CA GLU A 4 8.61 -10.75 -26.26
C GLU A 4 7.57 -11.32 -25.29
N MET A 5 7.19 -12.59 -25.43
CA MET A 5 6.19 -13.22 -24.58
C MET A 5 6.69 -13.33 -23.12
N LEU A 6 7.98 -13.61 -22.91
CA LEU A 6 8.58 -13.62 -21.58
C LEU A 6 8.54 -12.24 -20.92
N HIS A 7 8.85 -11.17 -21.66
CA HIS A 7 8.75 -9.80 -21.15
C HIS A 7 7.31 -9.43 -20.76
N ARG A 8 6.31 -9.79 -21.58
CA ARG A 8 4.89 -9.54 -21.27
C ARG A 8 4.45 -10.28 -20.00
N ILE A 9 4.86 -11.54 -19.83
CA ILE A 9 4.55 -12.33 -18.64
C ILE A 9 5.22 -11.72 -17.41
N GLN A 10 6.52 -11.39 -17.50
CA GLN A 10 7.26 -10.78 -16.40
C GLN A 10 6.61 -9.46 -15.95
N PHE A 11 6.36 -8.55 -16.90
CA PHE A 11 5.72 -7.27 -16.60
C PHE A 11 4.32 -7.45 -16.04
N GLY A 12 3.52 -8.35 -16.64
CA GLY A 12 2.18 -8.69 -16.17
C GLY A 12 2.15 -9.17 -14.72
N LEU A 13 3.12 -10.00 -14.32
CA LEU A 13 3.26 -10.45 -12.93
C LEU A 13 3.66 -9.30 -12.00
N THR A 14 4.64 -8.47 -12.40
CA THR A 14 5.11 -7.33 -11.59
C THR A 14 4.01 -6.31 -11.34
N ILE A 15 3.30 -5.87 -12.40
CA ILE A 15 2.23 -4.86 -12.25
C ILE A 15 1.05 -5.42 -11.45
N SER A 16 0.66 -6.68 -11.67
CA SER A 16 -0.44 -7.31 -10.94
C SER A 16 -0.14 -7.42 -9.45
N PHE A 17 1.10 -7.78 -9.09
CA PHE A 17 1.53 -7.85 -7.69
C PHE A 17 1.63 -6.47 -7.06
N HIS A 18 2.23 -5.50 -7.76
CA HIS A 18 2.36 -4.12 -7.28
C HIS A 18 0.99 -3.48 -7.02
N PHE A 19 0.03 -3.64 -7.93
CA PHE A 19 -1.27 -2.97 -7.88
C PHE A 19 -2.15 -3.37 -6.68
N ILE A 20 -1.80 -4.40 -5.92
CA ILE A 20 -2.50 -4.76 -4.69
C ILE A 20 -2.25 -3.70 -3.60
N PHE A 21 -1.01 -3.18 -3.50
CA PHE A 21 -0.59 -2.32 -2.38
C PHE A 21 -1.10 -0.87 -2.45
N PRO A 22 -1.13 -0.18 -3.61
CA PRO A 22 -1.67 1.18 -3.71
C PRO A 22 -3.13 1.34 -3.23
N PRO A 23 -4.13 0.55 -3.69
CA PRO A 23 -5.50 0.69 -3.22
C PRO A 23 -5.65 0.31 -1.75
N MET A 24 -4.91 -0.69 -1.25
CA MET A 24 -4.88 -1.01 0.17
C MET A 24 -4.30 0.12 1.01
N SER A 25 -3.22 0.76 0.53
CA SER A 25 -2.62 1.93 1.19
C SER A 25 -3.61 3.09 1.26
N LEU A 26 -4.30 3.39 0.16
CA LEU A 26 -5.33 4.44 0.13
C LEU A 26 -6.48 4.14 1.09
N GLY A 27 -6.97 2.89 1.09
CA GLY A 27 -8.06 2.47 1.98
C GLY A 27 -7.70 2.57 3.47
N VAL A 28 -6.56 2.01 3.87
CA VAL A 28 -6.10 2.08 5.26
C VAL A 28 -5.70 3.51 5.65
N GLY A 29 -5.15 4.29 4.71
CA GLY A 29 -4.88 5.72 4.89
C GLY A 29 -6.14 6.50 5.23
N LEU A 30 -7.25 6.24 4.54
CA LEU A 30 -8.54 6.86 4.85
C LEU A 30 -9.04 6.47 6.24
N ILE A 31 -8.89 5.20 6.64
CA ILE A 31 -9.23 4.74 8.00
C ILE A 31 -8.42 5.52 9.04
N LEU A 32 -7.10 5.67 8.83
CA LEU A 32 -6.23 6.43 9.72
C LEU A 32 -6.67 7.90 9.86
N VAL A 33 -7.05 8.54 8.76
CA VAL A 33 -7.58 9.91 8.78
C VAL A 33 -8.86 9.99 9.60
N ILE A 34 -9.82 9.08 9.40
CA ILE A 34 -11.08 9.04 10.14
C ILE A 34 -10.83 8.84 11.65
N LEU A 35 -9.96 7.90 12.00
CA LEU A 35 -9.61 7.63 13.40
C LEU A 35 -8.86 8.79 14.04
N GLY A 36 -7.96 9.45 13.31
CA GLY A 36 -7.27 10.66 13.75
C GLY A 36 -8.25 11.80 14.03
N ILE A 37 -9.19 12.06 13.12
CA ILE A 37 -10.24 13.05 13.31
C ILE A 37 -11.09 12.73 14.54
N LYS A 38 -11.53 11.48 14.72
CA LYS A 38 -12.28 11.07 15.92
C LYS A 38 -11.48 11.24 17.20
N SER A 39 -10.19 10.88 17.19
CA SER A 39 -9.31 11.03 18.35
C SER A 39 -9.19 12.48 18.80
N VAL A 40 -8.99 13.42 17.86
CA VAL A 40 -8.88 14.86 18.19
C VAL A 40 -10.22 15.44 18.63
N ARG A 41 -11.33 15.08 17.97
CA ARG A 41 -12.65 15.63 18.29
C ARG A 41 -13.22 15.16 19.62
N THR A 42 -12.96 13.91 20.00
CA THR A 42 -13.57 13.30 21.21
C THR A 42 -12.64 13.32 22.42
N GLY A 43 -11.32 13.39 22.22
CA GLY A 43 -10.33 13.19 23.28
C GLY A 43 -10.27 11.76 23.83
N ASP A 44 -11.07 10.82 23.30
CA ASP A 44 -11.13 9.44 23.78
C ASP A 44 -9.86 8.68 23.34
N PRO A 45 -9.06 8.14 24.29
CA PRO A 45 -7.82 7.43 24.00
C PRO A 45 -8.02 6.16 23.16
N LYS A 46 -9.23 5.58 23.13
CA LYS A 46 -9.55 4.42 22.29
C LYS A 46 -9.28 4.66 20.82
N TRP A 47 -9.63 5.85 20.30
CA TRP A 47 -9.40 6.16 18.89
C TRP A 47 -7.91 6.30 18.57
N ARG A 48 -7.13 6.87 19.50
CA ARG A 48 -5.66 6.95 19.39
C ARG A 48 -5.03 5.57 19.34
N GLN A 49 -5.47 4.66 20.21
CA GLN A 49 -4.98 3.27 20.23
C GLN A 49 -5.31 2.54 18.94
N LEU A 50 -6.53 2.72 18.41
CA LEU A 50 -6.94 2.12 17.15
C LEU A 50 -6.13 2.68 15.97
N SER A 51 -5.85 3.99 15.93
CA SER A 51 -4.96 4.58 14.92
C SER A 51 -3.56 3.96 14.98
N LEU A 52 -2.98 3.79 16.16
CA LEU A 52 -1.64 3.20 16.32
C LEU A 52 -1.58 1.74 15.84
N PHE A 53 -2.64 0.96 16.06
CA PHE A 53 -2.77 -0.38 15.51
C PHE A 53 -2.74 -0.36 13.97
N TRP A 54 -3.59 0.47 13.35
CA TRP A 54 -3.67 0.58 11.90
C TRP A 54 -2.41 1.16 11.25
N VAL A 55 -1.67 2.04 11.95
CA VAL A 55 -0.38 2.58 11.45
C VAL A 55 0.63 1.46 11.20
N ARG A 56 0.69 0.44 12.07
CA ARG A 56 1.61 -0.70 11.89
C ARG A 56 1.27 -1.49 10.64
N ILE A 57 -0.01 -1.75 10.41
CA ILE A 57 -0.51 -2.45 9.21
C ILE A 57 -0.24 -1.60 7.96
N TYR A 58 -0.55 -0.31 8.01
CA TYR A 58 -0.29 0.63 6.92
C TYR A 58 1.20 0.65 6.54
N GLY A 59 2.10 0.70 7.53
CA GLY A 59 3.55 0.70 7.29
C GLY A 59 4.02 -0.52 6.51
N LEU A 60 3.50 -1.71 6.83
CA LEU A 60 3.81 -2.95 6.08
C LEU A 60 3.31 -2.90 4.63
N ILE A 61 2.05 -2.50 4.43
CA ILE A 61 1.45 -2.40 3.09
C ILE A 61 2.22 -1.37 2.25
N PHE A 62 2.53 -0.22 2.84
CA PHE A 62 3.22 0.88 2.18
C PHE A 62 4.65 0.50 1.80
N ALA A 63 5.39 -0.14 2.70
CA ALA A 63 6.75 -0.63 2.42
C ALA A 63 6.78 -1.62 1.25
N MET A 64 5.83 -2.58 1.21
CA MET A 64 5.70 -3.51 0.10
C MET A 64 5.32 -2.81 -1.21
N GLY A 65 4.45 -1.80 -1.15
CA GLY A 65 4.11 -0.96 -2.29
C GLY A 65 5.32 -0.24 -2.88
N ILE A 66 6.16 0.37 -2.04
CA ILE A 66 7.40 1.03 -2.50
C ILE A 66 8.35 0.01 -3.13
N ALA A 67 8.64 -1.10 -2.44
CA ALA A 67 9.59 -2.09 -2.92
C ALA A 67 9.20 -2.65 -4.29
N THR A 68 7.91 -2.95 -4.49
CA THR A 68 7.38 -3.46 -5.77
C THR A 68 7.27 -2.38 -6.85
N GLY A 69 7.01 -1.13 -6.45
CA GLY A 69 6.93 0.01 -7.37
C GLY A 69 8.28 0.35 -8.00
N ILE A 70 9.36 0.31 -7.21
CA ILE A 70 10.73 0.52 -7.70
C ILE A 70 11.08 -0.54 -8.76
N VAL A 71 10.75 -1.81 -8.52
CA VAL A 71 10.98 -2.89 -9.49
C VAL A 71 10.21 -2.63 -10.78
N GLN A 72 8.95 -2.18 -10.69
CA GLN A 72 8.15 -1.84 -11.86
C GLN A 72 8.72 -0.64 -12.64
N GLU A 73 9.19 0.41 -11.95
CA GLU A 73 9.78 1.59 -12.58
C GLU A 73 10.97 1.21 -13.46
N PHE A 74 11.86 0.35 -12.95
CA PHE A 74 13.03 -0.13 -13.70
C PHE A 74 12.69 -1.16 -14.79
N GLN A 75 11.45 -1.64 -14.91
CA GLN A 75 11.04 -2.49 -16.04
C GLN A 75 10.64 -1.69 -17.29
N PHE A 76 10.49 -0.36 -17.19
CA PHE A 76 10.21 0.50 -18.34
C PHE A 76 11.47 0.96 -19.09
N GLY A 77 12.64 0.92 -18.44
CA GLY A 77 13.94 1.26 -19.03
C GLY A 77 14.59 0.08 -19.74
#